data_AF-A0A9C8N135-F1
#
_entry.id   AF-A0A9C8N135-F1
#
_cell.length_a   1.000
_cell.length_b   1.000
_cell.length_c   1.000
_cell.angle_alpha   90.00
_cell.angle_beta   90.00
_cell.angle_gamma   90.00
#
_symmetry.space_group_name_H-M   'P 1'
#
loop_
_entity.id
_entity.type
_entity.pdbx_description
1 polymer ?
#
loop_
_entity_poly.entity_id
_entity_poly.type
_entity_poly.pdbx_seq_one_letter_code
_entity_poly.pdbx_strand_id
1 'polypeptide(L)'
;MKVHKIIGLMSGTSLDGLDLALCHIWEEDVRWRYKITASKSISYASEMQSKLQHSISLPAEELLQFHNFYGTWLGEQTKTFVDENRLDVDYIA
;
A
#
# COMPACT_ATOMS: atom_id res chain seq x y z
N MET A 1 26.08 0.02 -8.25
CA MET A 1 25.16 -0.75 -7.40
C MET A 1 23.75 -0.27 -7.69
N LYS A 2 22.83 -1.17 -8.07
CA LYS A 2 21.45 -0.80 -8.37
C LYS A 2 20.66 -0.75 -7.06
N VAL A 3 19.99 0.35 -6.80
CA VAL A 3 19.04 0.49 -5.68
C VAL A 3 17.64 0.40 -6.26
N HIS A 4 16.82 -0.47 -5.69
CA HIS A 4 15.40 -0.59 -6.00
C HIS A 4 14.60 0.22 -4.98
N LYS A 5 13.84 1.22 -5.45
CA LYS A 5 12.98 2.06 -4.63
C LYS A 5 11.55 1.53 -4.73
N ILE A 6 11.11 0.80 -3.71
CA ILE A 6 9.85 0.06 -3.73
C ILE A 6 8.94 0.64 -2.65
N ILE A 7 7.71 1.00 -3.01
CA ILE A 7 6.67 1.24 -2.02
C ILE A 7 6.00 -0.08 -1.70
N GLY A 8 6.05 -0.49 -0.43
CA GLY A 8 5.21 -1.57 0.10
C GLY A 8 3.88 -1.02 0.63
N LEU A 9 2.79 -1.71 0.31
CA LEU A 9 1.46 -1.47 0.86
C LEU A 9 1.05 -2.62 1.77
N MET A 10 0.44 -2.31 2.92
CA MET A 10 -0.15 -3.34 3.76
C MET A 10 -1.43 -2.86 4.45
N SER A 11 -2.47 -3.70 4.40
CA SER A 11 -3.69 -3.56 5.19
C SER A 11 -3.86 -4.79 6.08
N GLY A 12 -3.69 -4.60 7.39
CA GLY A 12 -3.88 -5.67 8.37
C GLY A 12 -5.31 -6.17 8.45
N THR A 13 -5.50 -7.37 9.01
CA THR A 13 -6.82 -7.93 9.34
C THR A 13 -7.50 -7.19 10.50
N SER A 14 -6.77 -6.31 11.18
CA SER A 14 -7.30 -5.29 12.11
C SER A 14 -8.24 -4.29 11.43
N LEU A 15 -8.10 -4.10 10.11
CA LEU A 15 -8.88 -3.13 9.33
C LEU A 15 -8.84 -1.71 9.93
N ASP A 16 -7.70 -1.32 10.48
CA ASP A 16 -7.44 -0.01 11.08
C ASP A 16 -6.91 1.00 10.05
N GLY A 17 -6.28 0.54 8.98
CA GLY A 17 -5.83 1.40 7.90
C GLY A 17 -4.99 0.73 6.83
N LEU A 18 -4.39 1.59 6.01
CA LEU A 18 -3.37 1.27 5.03
C LEU A 18 -2.02 1.83 5.50
N ASP A 19 -1.04 0.95 5.61
CA ASP A 19 0.35 1.31 5.81
C ASP A 19 1.10 1.36 4.47
N LEU A 20 1.93 2.39 4.33
CA LEU A 20 2.80 2.65 3.18
C LEU A 20 4.23 2.81 3.66
N ALA A 21 5.19 2.18 2.99
CA ALA A 21 6.60 2.34 3.27
C ALA A 21 7.45 2.39 1.99
N LEU A 22 8.24 3.44 1.80
CA LEU A 22 9.25 3.49 0.75
C LEU A 22 10.55 2.84 1.24
N CYS A 23 10.86 1.69 0.65
CA CYS A 23 12.04 0.90 0.94
C CYS A 23 13.06 1.04 -0.20
N HIS A 24 14.29 1.40 0.14
CA HIS A 24 15.43 1.24 -0.74
C HIS A 24 16.06 -0.13 -0.47
N ILE A 25 16.14 -0.99 -1.49
CA ILE A 25 16.70 -2.33 -1.39
C ILE A 25 17.82 -2.47 -2.41
N TRP A 26 18.98 -2.97 -1.99
CA TRP A 26 20.12 -3.16 -2.88
C TRP A 26 20.98 -4.34 -2.45
N GLU A 27 21.79 -4.86 -3.37
CA GLU A 27 22.76 -5.92 -3.09
C GLU A 27 24.17 -5.33 -2.99
N GLU A 28 24.89 -5.71 -1.94
CA GLU A 28 26.28 -5.34 -1.67
C GLU A 28 27.01 -6.57 -1.11
N ASP A 29 28.15 -6.95 -1.70
CA ASP A 29 28.95 -8.12 -1.29
C ASP A 29 28.13 -9.42 -1.13
N VAL A 30 27.22 -9.69 -2.08
CA VAL A 30 26.32 -10.86 -2.07
C VAL A 30 25.34 -10.86 -0.88
N ARG A 31 25.09 -9.68 -0.28
CA ARG A 31 24.13 -9.50 0.81
C ARG A 31 23.12 -8.42 0.44
N TRP A 32 21.86 -8.72 0.70
CA TRP A 32 20.80 -7.71 0.61
C TRP A 32 20.89 -6.72 1.76
N ARG A 33 20.77 -5.45 1.41
CA ARG A 33 20.70 -4.32 2.31
C ARG A 33 19.39 -3.60 2.08
N TYR A 34 18.90 -2.93 3.11
CA TYR A 34 17.68 -2.15 3.00
C TYR A 34 17.76 -0.86 3.83
N LYS A 35 16.91 0.09 3.45
CA LYS A 35 16.62 1.29 4.23
C LYS A 35 15.16 1.70 4.02
N ILE A 36 14.42 1.92 5.10
CA ILE A 36 13.11 2.58 5.04
C ILE A 36 13.38 4.08 5.02
N THR A 37 12.86 4.77 4.00
CA THR A 37 13.15 6.18 3.74
C THR A 37 11.96 7.10 4.02
N ALA A 38 10.75 6.58 3.89
CA ALA A 38 9.52 7.26 4.26
C ALA A 38 8.47 6.21 4.64
N SER A 39 7.53 6.57 5.52
CA SER A 39 6.36 5.76 5.84
C SER A 39 5.15 6.62 6.14
N LYS A 40 3.95 6.08 5.96
CA LYS A 40 2.67 6.73 6.27
C LYS A 40 1.64 5.67 6.64
N SER A 41 0.82 5.96 7.63
CA SER A 41 -0.36 5.16 7.98
C SER A 41 -1.61 5.99 7.74
N ILE A 42 -2.60 5.41 7.08
CA ILE A 42 -3.83 6.08 6.67
C ILE A 42 -5.00 5.30 7.26
N SER A 43 -5.71 5.89 8.21
CA SER A 43 -6.88 5.27 8.81
C SER A 43 -8.02 5.13 7.79
N TYR A 44 -8.73 4.01 7.84
CA TYR A 44 -9.93 3.83 7.04
C TYR A 44 -11.08 4.71 7.54
N ALA A 45 -11.88 5.22 6.60
CA ALA A 45 -13.20 5.73 6.93
C ALA A 45 -14.09 4.57 7.42
N SER A 46 -15.03 4.88 8.31
CA SER A 46 -15.97 3.92 8.90
C SER A 46 -16.68 3.04 7.87
N GLU A 47 -17.06 3.62 6.74
CA GLU A 47 -17.77 2.96 5.65
C GLU A 47 -16.86 1.96 4.93
N MET A 48 -15.60 2.33 4.70
CA MET A 48 -14.61 1.44 4.07
C MET A 48 -14.25 0.30 5.00
N GLN A 49 -14.03 0.58 6.29
CA GLN A 49 -13.77 -0.43 7.31
C GLN A 49 -14.93 -1.44 7.39
N SER A 50 -16.17 -0.94 7.44
CA SER A 50 -17.36 -1.79 7.47
C SER A 50 -17.48 -2.66 6.20
N LYS A 51 -17.23 -2.09 5.02
CA LYS A 51 -17.23 -2.86 3.76
C LYS A 51 -16.14 -3.94 3.72
N LEU A 52 -14.92 -3.61 4.15
CA LEU A 52 -13.82 -4.58 4.24
C LEU A 52 -14.17 -5.72 5.19
N GLN A 53 -14.73 -5.42 6.36
CA GLN A 53 -15.10 -6.40 7.38
C GLN A 53 -16.16 -7.40 6.87
N HIS A 54 -17.12 -6.94 6.07
CA HIS A 54 -18.22 -7.77 5.57
C HIS A 54 -17.99 -8.27 4.14
N SER A 55 -16.80 -8.04 3.57
CA SER A 55 -16.49 -8.34 2.17
C SER A 55 -16.70 -9.81 1.79
N ILE A 56 -16.41 -10.73 2.71
CA ILE A 56 -16.61 -12.18 2.52
C ILE A 56 -18.08 -12.57 2.32
N SER A 57 -19.00 -11.74 2.79
CA SER A 57 -20.44 -11.96 2.70
C SER A 57 -21.08 -11.24 1.51
N LEU A 58 -20.30 -10.47 0.74
CA LEU A 58 -20.81 -9.74 -0.42
C LEU A 58 -21.17 -10.71 -1.55
N PRO A 59 -22.25 -10.42 -2.32
CA PRO A 59 -22.50 -11.07 -3.59
C PRO A 59 -21.29 -10.92 -4.53
N ALA A 60 -21.07 -11.91 -5.41
CA ALA A 60 -19.89 -11.94 -6.28
C ALA A 60 -19.70 -10.66 -7.12
N GLU A 61 -20.80 -10.10 -7.64
CA GLU A 61 -20.76 -8.86 -8.41
C GLU A 61 -20.31 -7.66 -7.55
N GLU A 62 -20.87 -7.51 -6.35
CA GLU A 62 -20.50 -6.44 -5.42
C GLU A 62 -19.06 -6.59 -4.93
N LEU A 63 -18.61 -7.82 -4.68
CA LEU A 63 -17.22 -8.10 -4.30
C LEU A 63 -16.25 -7.70 -5.42
N LEU A 64 -16.57 -7.98 -6.68
CA LEU A 64 -15.75 -7.59 -7.82
C LEU A 64 -15.72 -6.07 -8.02
N GLN A 65 -16.86 -5.40 -7.87
CA GLN A 65 -16.92 -3.94 -7.90
C GLN A 65 -16.08 -3.33 -6.77
N PHE A 66 -16.20 -3.89 -5.56
CA PHE A 66 -15.45 -3.43 -4.41
C PHE A 66 -13.95 -3.71 -4.53
N HIS A 67 -13.54 -4.84 -5.11
CA HIS A 67 -12.15 -5.14 -5.42
C HIS A 67 -11.52 -4.08 -6.31
N ASN A 68 -12.20 -3.70 -7.40
CA ASN A 68 -11.72 -2.65 -8.31
C ASN A 68 -11.66 -1.28 -7.63
N PHE A 69 -12.69 -0.94 -6.85
CA PHE A 69 -12.72 0.29 -6.07
C PHE A 69 -11.56 0.35 -5.08
N TYR A 70 -11.34 -0.72 -4.31
CA TYR A 70 -10.28 -0.78 -3.31
C TYR A 70 -8.90 -0.67 -3.97
N GLY A 71 -8.66 -1.38 -5.08
CA GLY A 71 -7.42 -1.24 -5.85
C GLY A 71 -7.18 0.19 -6.37
N THR A 72 -8.23 0.87 -6.82
CA THR A 72 -8.16 2.29 -7.23
C THR A 72 -7.78 3.18 -6.04
N TRP A 73 -8.46 2.99 -4.91
CA TRP A 73 -8.19 3.75 -3.69
C TRP A 73 -6.75 3.54 -3.18
N LEU A 74 -6.22 2.32 -3.21
CA LEU A 74 -4.81 2.03 -2.88
C LEU A 74 -3.87 2.85 -3.78
N GLY A 75 -4.11 2.85 -5.10
CA GLY A 75 -3.34 3.64 -6.06
C GLY A 75 -3.38 5.14 -5.79
N GLU A 76 -4.55 5.68 -5.45
CA GLU A 76 -4.73 7.10 -5.07
C GLU A 76 -3.97 7.45 -3.79
N GLN A 77 -4.03 6.60 -2.77
CA GLN A 77 -3.29 6.80 -1.51
C GLN A 77 -1.79 6.73 -1.74
N THR A 78 -1.30 5.77 -2.52
CA THR A 78 0.11 5.67 -2.89
C THR A 78 0.56 6.90 -3.67
N LYS A 79 -0.23 7.35 -4.66
CA LYS A 79 0.08 8.56 -5.41
C LYS A 79 0.17 9.79 -4.51
N THR A 80 -0.79 9.95 -3.59
CA THR A 80 -0.79 11.05 -2.62
C THR A 80 0.47 11.01 -1.74
N PHE A 81 0.85 9.83 -1.23
CA PHE A 81 2.06 9.65 -0.44
C PHE A 81 3.34 10.00 -1.23
N VAL A 82 3.42 9.60 -2.51
CA VAL A 82 4.53 9.96 -3.41
C VAL A 82 4.61 11.47 -3.63
N ASP A 83 3.49 12.10 -3.96
CA ASP A 83 3.44 13.53 -4.31
C ASP A 83 3.76 14.41 -3.08
N GLU A 84 3.18 14.11 -1.91
CA GLU A 84 3.39 14.86 -0.66
C GLU A 84 4.86 14.83 -0.20
N ASN A 85 5.52 13.68 -0.35
CA ASN A 85 6.90 13.48 0.09
C ASN A 85 7.93 13.67 -1.04
N ARG A 86 7.47 13.98 -2.26
CA ARG A 86 8.30 14.10 -3.48
C ARG A 86 9.21 12.88 -3.71
N LEU A 87 8.61 11.70 -3.58
CA LEU A 87 9.32 10.43 -3.64
C LEU A 87 9.66 10.06 -5.09
N ASP A 88 10.78 9.39 -5.26
CA ASP A 88 11.18 8.74 -6.51
C ASP A 88 11.07 7.22 -6.32
N VAL A 89 10.31 6.55 -7.19
CA VAL A 89 9.81 5.19 -6.96
C VAL A 89 9.89 4.38 -8.24
N ASP A 90 10.44 3.17 -8.14
CA ASP A 90 10.55 2.23 -9.27
C ASP A 90 9.38 1.25 -9.32
N TYR A 91 8.87 0.81 -8.16
CA TYR A 91 7.88 -0.26 -8.05
C TYR A 91 6.89 -0.05 -6.89
N ILE A 92 5.75 -0.73 -7.01
CA ILE A 92 4.75 -0.89 -5.94
C ILE A 92 4.62 -2.39 -5.65
N ALA A 93 4.58 -2.75 -4.37
CA ALA A 93 4.46 -4.12 -3.87
C ALA A 93 3.30 -4.24 -2.86
#